data_AF-A0A812ZSZ7-F1
#
_entry.id   AF-A0A812ZSZ7-F1
#
_cell.length_a   1.000
_cell.length_b   1.000
_cell.length_c   1.000
_cell.angle_alpha   90.00
_cell.angle_beta   90.00
_cell.angle_gamma   90.00
#
_symmetry.space_group_name_H-M   'P 1'
#
loop_
_entity.id
_entity.type
_entity.pdbx_description
1 polymer ?
#
loop_
_entity_poly.entity_id
_entity_poly.type
_entity_poly.pdbx_seq_one_letter_code
_entity_poly.pdbx_strand_id
1 'polypeptide(L)'
;MLRSLPASTSLRSLLHILEPLGRGVYDFVYLPRCTRQRHRIVELAFLNFVDPVAARAAAQILFRYAHSEPSWGRTRISQARLQGLPNNLAYYCLRFGPDAPLDGPDAPVVFSSGARVPLQLAVQRLVTEEALRTAQQLLDTEGQRGREEGPSAGMDVRRARDERHGAPVMPPGPSPKSSMPLPGFRRTMPSITSEMFFVEHLGMEDTDHLLRLVREHERRHGLVIFML
;
A
#
# COMPACT_ATOMS: atom_id res chain seq x y z
N MET A 1 -7.59 -0.86 -1.40
CA MET A 1 -6.17 -1.11 -1.06
C MET A 1 -5.53 0.21 -0.69
N LEU A 2 -4.72 0.21 0.36
CA LEU A 2 -3.94 1.35 0.81
C LEU A 2 -2.46 1.03 0.64
N ARG A 3 -1.70 1.93 0.01
CA ARG A 3 -0.26 1.80 -0.22
C ARG A 3 0.49 2.98 0.41
N SER A 4 1.76 2.79 0.73
CA SER A 4 2.62 3.81 1.34
C SER A 4 2.09 4.28 2.70
N LEU A 5 1.50 3.35 3.47
CA LEU A 5 1.05 3.63 4.84
C LEU A 5 2.26 3.86 5.77
N PRO A 6 2.13 4.72 6.80
CA PRO A 6 3.17 4.83 7.82
C PRO A 6 3.49 3.47 8.44
N ALA A 7 4.77 3.17 8.64
CA ALA A 7 5.22 1.91 9.23
C ALA A 7 4.66 1.65 10.65
N SER A 8 4.25 2.71 11.35
CA SER A 8 3.60 2.67 12.67
C SER A 8 2.09 2.39 12.62
N THR A 9 1.48 2.31 11.44
CA THR A 9 0.06 2.04 11.29
C THR A 9 -0.27 0.69 11.91
N SER A 10 -1.26 0.69 12.80
CA SER A 10 -1.79 -0.51 13.43
C SER A 10 -3.19 -0.82 12.91
N LEU A 11 -3.64 -2.06 13.09
CA LEU A 11 -5.04 -2.41 12.83
C LEU A 11 -6.00 -1.51 13.62
N ARG A 12 -5.70 -1.27 14.91
CA ARG A 12 -6.52 -0.44 15.78
C ARG A 12 -6.65 1.00 15.25
N SER A 13 -5.54 1.62 14.86
CA SER A 13 -5.58 2.99 14.32
C SER A 13 -6.34 3.04 13.00
N LEU A 14 -6.17 2.04 12.12
CA LEU A 14 -6.91 1.97 10.86
C LEU A 14 -8.41 1.81 11.08
N LEU A 15 -8.83 0.94 12.00
CA LEU A 15 -10.24 0.75 12.34
C LEU A 15 -10.86 1.99 12.98
N HIS A 16 -10.10 2.74 13.80
CA HIS A 16 -10.57 3.99 14.39
C HIS A 16 -10.82 5.08 13.33
N ILE A 17 -9.97 5.18 12.30
CA ILE A 17 -10.20 6.10 11.17
C ILE A 17 -11.51 5.76 10.43
N LEU A 18 -11.88 4.48 10.39
CA LEU A 18 -13.09 3.99 9.71
C LEU A 18 -14.34 3.98 10.61
N GLU A 19 -14.20 4.27 11.90
CA GLU A 19 -15.30 4.29 12.87
C GLU A 19 -16.51 5.13 12.42
N PRO A 20 -16.35 6.31 11.78
CA PRO A 20 -17.49 7.11 11.34
C PRO A 20 -18.41 6.45 10.31
N LEU A 21 -17.96 5.40 9.62
CA LEU A 21 -18.82 4.66 8.68
C LEU A 21 -19.80 3.72 9.40
N GLY A 22 -19.57 3.46 10.69
CA GLY A 22 -20.31 2.47 11.45
C GLY A 22 -19.77 1.05 11.29
N ARG A 23 -20.31 0.14 12.09
CA ARG A 23 -19.94 -1.28 12.09
C ARG A 23 -20.65 -2.00 10.94
N GLY A 24 -19.99 -3.02 10.38
CA GLY A 24 -20.58 -3.91 9.38
C GLY A 24 -20.51 -3.44 7.93
N VAL A 25 -19.88 -2.30 7.67
CA VAL A 25 -19.65 -1.78 6.30
C VAL A 25 -18.43 -2.39 5.61
N TYR A 26 -17.55 -3.04 6.39
CA TYR A 26 -16.41 -3.82 5.92
C TYR A 26 -16.42 -5.19 6.58
N ASP A 27 -15.95 -6.18 5.84
CA ASP A 27 -15.94 -7.60 6.24
C ASP A 27 -14.54 -8.21 6.24
N PHE A 28 -13.53 -7.50 5.73
CA PHE A 28 -12.14 -7.93 5.70
C PHE A 28 -11.20 -6.74 5.91
N VAL A 29 -10.25 -6.89 6.84
CA VAL A 29 -9.11 -5.98 6.98
C VAL A 29 -7.83 -6.79 7.15
N TYR A 30 -6.86 -6.57 6.28
CA TYR A 30 -5.58 -7.23 6.32
C TYR A 30 -4.44 -6.22 6.27
N LEU A 31 -3.55 -6.29 7.25
CA LEU A 31 -2.42 -5.39 7.44
C LEU A 31 -1.14 -6.23 7.56
N PRO A 32 -0.53 -6.66 6.44
CA PRO A 32 0.64 -7.54 6.46
C PRO A 32 1.80 -6.90 7.22
N ARG A 33 2.44 -7.68 8.10
CA ARG A 33 3.65 -7.27 8.80
C ARG A 33 4.92 -7.70 8.08
N CYS A 34 5.98 -6.94 8.30
CA CYS A 34 7.30 -7.29 7.81
C CYS A 34 7.83 -8.50 8.58
N THR A 35 8.11 -9.59 7.87
CA THR A 35 8.66 -10.83 8.46
C THR A 35 9.98 -10.60 9.19
N ARG A 36 10.82 -9.69 8.67
CA ARG A 36 12.12 -9.32 9.27
C ARG A 36 11.99 -8.35 10.43
N GLN A 37 10.94 -7.54 10.46
CA GLN A 37 10.71 -6.51 11.48
C GLN A 37 9.24 -6.56 11.93
N ARG A 38 8.91 -7.55 12.79
CA ARG A 38 7.51 -7.85 13.20
C ARG A 38 6.75 -6.69 13.86
N HIS A 39 7.43 -5.60 14.22
CA HIS A 39 6.82 -4.39 14.75
C HIS A 39 6.43 -3.37 13.66
N ARG A 40 6.71 -3.66 12.37
CA ARG A 40 6.40 -2.79 11.23
C ARG A 40 5.50 -3.49 10.22
N ILE A 41 4.65 -2.70 9.58
CA ILE A 41 3.85 -3.16 8.44
C ILE A 41 4.62 -3.06 7.13
N VAL A 42 4.18 -3.76 6.08
CA VAL A 42 4.71 -3.65 4.71
C VAL A 42 4.13 -2.43 3.97
N GLU A 43 3.87 -1.34 4.70
CA GLU A 43 3.28 -0.08 4.20
C GLU A 43 2.04 -0.27 3.30
N LEU A 44 1.29 -1.35 3.53
CA LEU A 44 0.21 -1.83 2.67
C LEU A 44 -0.94 -2.33 3.53
N ALA A 45 -2.18 -2.05 3.12
CA ALA A 45 -3.37 -2.65 3.70
C ALA A 45 -4.41 -3.01 2.63
N PHE A 46 -5.13 -4.10 2.89
CA PHE A 46 -6.28 -4.53 2.12
C PHE A 46 -7.54 -4.43 2.97
N LEU A 47 -8.57 -3.84 2.39
CA LEU A 47 -9.87 -3.69 3.01
C LEU A 47 -10.90 -4.14 1.98
N ASN A 48 -11.83 -4.99 2.41
CA ASN A 48 -13.01 -5.34 1.63
C ASN A 48 -14.23 -4.71 2.30
N PHE A 49 -15.02 -4.02 1.48
CA PHE A 49 -16.27 -3.38 1.90
C PHE A 49 -17.44 -4.25 1.43
N VAL A 50 -18.50 -4.30 2.22
CA VAL A 50 -19.70 -5.11 1.92
C VAL A 50 -20.42 -4.58 0.69
N ASP A 51 -20.36 -3.27 0.46
CA ASP A 51 -20.93 -2.64 -0.72
C ASP A 51 -20.03 -1.52 -1.30
N PRO A 52 -20.22 -1.16 -2.60
CA PRO A 52 -19.41 -0.12 -3.25
C PRO A 52 -19.65 1.30 -2.73
N VAL A 53 -20.82 1.60 -2.15
CA VAL A 53 -21.13 2.92 -1.58
C VAL A 53 -20.28 3.14 -0.33
N ALA A 54 -20.22 2.14 0.55
CA ALA A 54 -19.34 2.12 1.72
C ALA A 54 -17.86 2.27 1.34
N ALA A 55 -17.41 1.58 0.29
CA ALA A 55 -16.04 1.70 -0.21
C ALA A 55 -15.71 3.13 -0.64
N ARG A 56 -16.62 3.82 -1.35
CA ARG A 56 -16.44 5.21 -1.76
C ARG A 56 -16.42 6.16 -0.56
N ALA A 57 -17.33 5.99 0.39
CA ALA A 57 -17.36 6.80 1.61
C ALA A 57 -16.06 6.62 2.42
N ALA A 58 -15.56 5.38 2.53
CA ALA A 58 -14.30 5.08 3.19
C ALA A 58 -13.11 5.74 2.49
N ALA A 59 -13.07 5.70 1.16
CA ALA A 59 -12.02 6.36 0.39
C ALA A 59 -11.98 7.87 0.66
N GLN A 60 -13.14 8.54 0.74
CA GLN A 60 -13.22 9.96 1.08
C GLN A 60 -12.72 10.26 2.50
N ILE A 61 -13.10 9.44 3.49
CA ILE A 61 -12.62 9.59 4.88
C ILE A 61 -11.11 9.42 4.95
N LEU A 62 -10.58 8.36 4.35
CA LEU A 62 -9.14 8.06 4.33
C LEU A 62 -8.36 9.14 3.57
N PHE A 63 -8.93 9.68 2.49
CA PHE A 63 -8.34 10.80 1.75
C PHE A 63 -8.24 12.05 2.64
N ARG A 64 -9.35 12.46 3.27
CA ARG A 64 -9.34 13.60 4.21
C ARG A 64 -8.34 13.39 5.35
N TYR A 65 -8.31 12.20 5.93
CA TYR A 65 -7.36 11.84 6.97
C TYR A 65 -5.91 11.98 6.50
N ALA A 66 -5.58 11.48 5.31
CA ALA A 66 -4.25 11.59 4.73
C ALA A 66 -3.82 13.04 4.45
N HIS A 67 -4.76 13.96 4.26
CA HIS A 67 -4.47 15.40 4.12
C HIS A 67 -4.25 16.08 5.47
N SER A 68 -5.01 15.68 6.50
CA SER A 68 -4.90 16.27 7.84
C SER A 68 -3.71 15.71 8.64
N GLU A 69 -3.31 14.47 8.39
CA GLU A 69 -2.26 13.78 9.12
C GLU A 69 -0.99 13.66 8.25
N PRO A 70 0.06 14.47 8.50
CA PRO A 70 1.23 14.54 7.64
C PRO A 70 1.94 13.21 7.44
N SER A 71 1.94 12.33 8.45
CA SER A 71 2.54 11.00 8.33
C SER A 71 1.87 10.16 7.23
N TRP A 72 0.58 10.38 6.98
CA TRP A 72 -0.21 9.69 5.97
C TRP A 72 -0.20 10.38 4.59
N GLY A 73 0.45 11.54 4.41
CA GLY A 73 0.38 12.32 3.16
C GLY A 73 0.88 11.61 1.89
N ARG A 74 1.67 10.54 2.04
CA ARG A 74 2.11 9.67 0.93
C ARG A 74 1.18 8.51 0.64
N THR A 75 0.19 8.27 1.50
CA THR A 75 -0.75 7.16 1.35
C THR A 75 -1.46 7.28 0.01
N ARG A 76 -1.60 6.15 -0.69
CA ARG A 76 -2.36 6.04 -1.92
C ARG A 76 -3.50 5.06 -1.72
N ILE A 77 -4.68 5.44 -2.19
CA ILE A 77 -5.88 4.63 -2.13
C ILE A 77 -6.18 4.17 -3.55
N SER A 78 -6.36 2.87 -3.75
CA SER A 78 -6.75 2.32 -5.05
C SER A 78 -7.59 1.05 -4.90
N GLN A 79 -8.29 0.68 -5.97
CA GLN A 79 -8.97 -0.59 -6.04
C GLN A 79 -7.93 -1.73 -6.04
N ALA A 80 -8.23 -2.81 -5.31
CA ALA A 80 -7.40 -4.02 -5.34
C ALA A 80 -7.70 -4.82 -6.62
N ARG A 81 -6.72 -5.57 -7.13
CA ARG A 81 -6.96 -6.46 -8.29
C ARG A 81 -7.94 -7.59 -7.93
N LEU A 82 -7.83 -8.09 -6.70
CA LEU A 82 -8.74 -9.08 -6.15
C LEU A 82 -9.89 -8.38 -5.41
N GLN A 83 -11.12 -8.81 -5.69
CA GLN A 83 -12.33 -8.23 -5.12
C GLN A 83 -13.18 -9.33 -4.46
N GLY A 84 -13.87 -8.98 -3.38
CA GLY A 84 -14.76 -9.88 -2.66
C GLY A 84 -14.07 -10.67 -1.54
N LEU A 85 -14.79 -10.88 -0.44
CA LEU A 85 -14.29 -11.59 0.74
C LEU A 85 -13.86 -13.04 0.45
N PRO A 86 -14.64 -13.90 -0.25
CA PRO A 86 -14.22 -15.26 -0.62
C PRO A 86 -12.86 -15.31 -1.31
N ASN A 87 -12.69 -14.45 -2.33
CA ASN A 87 -11.48 -14.38 -3.12
C ASN A 87 -10.29 -13.92 -2.28
N ASN A 88 -10.46 -12.88 -1.46
CA ASN A 88 -9.41 -12.37 -0.58
C ASN A 88 -8.94 -13.45 0.43
N LEU A 89 -9.88 -14.23 0.99
CA LEU A 89 -9.56 -15.36 1.88
C LEU A 89 -8.83 -16.48 1.14
N ALA A 90 -9.32 -16.87 -0.04
CA ALA A 90 -8.70 -17.88 -0.88
C ALA A 90 -7.25 -17.51 -1.24
N TYR A 91 -7.03 -16.26 -1.65
CA TYR A 91 -5.70 -15.73 -1.95
C TYR A 91 -4.79 -15.72 -0.74
N TYR A 92 -5.30 -15.35 0.44
CA TYR A 92 -4.53 -15.44 1.67
C TYR A 92 -4.07 -16.88 1.94
N CYS A 93 -4.99 -17.85 1.91
CA CYS A 93 -4.67 -19.26 2.13
C CYS A 93 -3.66 -19.79 1.11
N LEU A 94 -3.84 -19.51 -0.19
CA LEU A 94 -2.91 -19.98 -1.23
C LEU A 94 -1.52 -19.34 -1.10
N ARG A 95 -1.46 -18.03 -0.78
CA ARG A 95 -0.20 -17.30 -0.68
C ARG A 95 0.68 -17.76 0.48
N PHE A 96 0.07 -18.15 1.60
CA PHE A 96 0.80 -18.60 2.79
C PHE A 96 0.84 -20.12 2.96
N GLY A 97 0.04 -20.86 2.17
CA GLY A 97 0.04 -22.31 2.15
C GLY A 97 -0.54 -22.94 3.43
N PRO A 98 -0.17 -24.19 3.75
CA PRO A 98 -0.71 -24.91 4.90
C PRO A 98 -0.34 -24.27 6.25
N ASP A 99 0.74 -23.48 6.27
CA ASP A 99 1.23 -22.79 7.47
C ASP A 99 0.68 -21.36 7.62
N ALA A 100 -0.40 -21.03 6.88
CA ALA A 100 -1.04 -19.73 6.99
C ALA A 100 -1.44 -19.45 8.45
N PRO A 101 -1.03 -18.31 9.05
CA PRO A 101 -1.42 -18.01 10.42
C PRO A 101 -2.90 -17.60 10.48
N LEU A 102 -3.74 -18.44 11.09
CA LEU A 102 -5.20 -18.23 11.12
C LEU A 102 -5.70 -17.56 12.40
N ASP A 103 -4.84 -17.41 13.40
CA ASP A 103 -5.14 -16.87 14.73
C ASP A 103 -4.08 -15.87 15.23
N GLY A 104 -3.11 -15.51 14.39
CA GLY A 104 -2.01 -14.61 14.73
C GLY A 104 -2.32 -13.12 14.62
N PRO A 105 -1.46 -12.25 15.20
CA PRO A 105 -1.54 -10.79 15.05
C PRO A 105 -1.28 -10.30 13.61
N ASP A 106 -0.73 -11.18 12.78
CA ASP A 106 -0.45 -10.95 11.36
C ASP A 106 -1.54 -11.53 10.45
N ALA A 107 -2.54 -12.21 11.03
CA ALA A 107 -3.67 -12.75 10.29
C ALA A 107 -4.65 -11.64 9.88
N PRO A 108 -5.33 -11.77 8.73
CA PRO A 108 -6.47 -10.96 8.39
C PRO A 108 -7.54 -11.00 9.49
N VAL A 109 -8.23 -9.88 9.66
CA VAL A 109 -9.41 -9.81 10.52
C VAL A 109 -10.66 -9.78 9.66
N VAL A 110 -11.55 -10.72 9.94
CA VAL A 110 -12.83 -10.88 9.24
C VAL A 110 -13.96 -10.44 10.15
N PHE A 111 -14.95 -9.78 9.55
CA PHE A 111 -16.16 -9.34 10.23
C PHE A 111 -17.40 -9.90 9.53
N SER A 112 -18.43 -10.21 10.31
CA SER A 112 -19.76 -10.53 9.81
C SER A 112 -20.77 -9.72 10.60
N SER A 113 -21.60 -8.93 9.90
CA SER A 113 -22.57 -8.02 10.52
C SER A 113 -21.95 -7.11 11.60
N GLY A 114 -20.71 -6.66 11.36
CA GLY A 114 -19.97 -5.78 12.29
C GLY A 114 -19.33 -6.48 13.50
N ALA A 115 -19.54 -7.79 13.67
CA ALA A 115 -18.87 -8.58 14.70
C ALA A 115 -17.65 -9.31 14.12
N ARG A 116 -16.56 -9.40 14.89
CA ARG A 116 -15.38 -10.16 14.48
C ARG A 116 -15.71 -11.65 14.46
N VAL A 117 -15.32 -12.34 13.40
CA VAL A 117 -15.48 -13.80 13.23
C VAL A 117 -14.10 -14.46 13.23
N PRO A 118 -13.93 -15.66 13.84
CA PRO A 118 -12.70 -16.42 13.70
C PRO A 118 -12.35 -16.66 12.23
N LEU A 119 -11.12 -16.34 11.83
CA LEU A 119 -10.68 -16.44 10.43
C LEU A 119 -10.79 -17.87 9.90
N GLN A 120 -10.46 -18.87 10.72
CA GLN A 120 -10.63 -20.29 10.37
C GLN A 120 -12.07 -20.61 9.94
N LEU A 121 -13.05 -20.11 10.69
CA LEU A 121 -14.46 -20.34 10.40
C LEU A 121 -14.89 -19.62 9.11
N ALA A 122 -14.38 -18.40 8.87
CA ALA A 122 -14.65 -17.66 7.64
C ALA A 122 -14.07 -18.37 6.42
N VAL A 123 -12.83 -18.87 6.51
CA VAL A 123 -12.17 -19.64 5.45
C VAL A 123 -13.00 -20.88 5.12
N GLN A 124 -13.34 -21.69 6.12
CA GLN A 124 -14.11 -22.93 5.91
C GLN A 124 -15.48 -22.71 5.27
N ARG A 125 -16.13 -21.56 5.55
CA ARG A 125 -17.49 -21.28 5.05
C ARG A 125 -17.52 -20.59 3.70
N LEU A 126 -16.54 -19.73 3.43
CA LEU A 126 -16.62 -18.77 2.32
C LEU A 126 -15.65 -19.09 1.19
N VAL A 127 -14.57 -19.83 1.45
CA VAL A 127 -13.62 -20.19 0.39
C VAL A 127 -14.20 -21.33 -0.44
N THR A 128 -14.61 -21.00 -1.67
CA THR A 128 -15.13 -21.95 -2.66
C THR A 128 -14.03 -22.34 -3.66
N GLU A 129 -14.27 -23.39 -4.44
CA GLU A 129 -13.39 -23.78 -5.55
C GLU A 129 -13.23 -22.66 -6.59
N GLU A 130 -14.29 -21.90 -6.86
CA GLU A 130 -14.22 -20.74 -7.74
C GLU A 130 -13.29 -19.66 -7.17
N ALA A 131 -13.42 -19.35 -5.88
CA ALA A 131 -12.56 -18.37 -5.23
C ALA A 131 -11.08 -18.80 -5.24
N LEU A 132 -10.80 -20.08 -5.04
CA LEU A 132 -9.46 -20.66 -5.16
C LEU A 132 -8.91 -20.52 -6.59
N ARG A 133 -9.71 -20.81 -7.63
CA ARG A 133 -9.29 -20.63 -9.03
C ARG A 133 -8.97 -19.17 -9.34
N THR A 134 -9.83 -18.23 -8.96
CA THR A 134 -9.60 -16.79 -9.18
C THR A 134 -8.34 -16.30 -8.45
N ALA A 135 -8.14 -16.73 -7.21
CA ALA A 135 -6.95 -16.40 -6.44
C ALA A 135 -5.67 -16.98 -7.05
N GLN A 136 -5.70 -18.23 -7.52
CA GLN A 136 -4.57 -18.89 -8.16
C GLN A 136 -4.16 -18.17 -9.45
N GLN A 137 -5.12 -17.82 -10.32
CA GLN A 137 -4.85 -17.06 -11.55
C GLN A 137 -4.13 -15.73 -11.26
N LEU A 138 -4.51 -15.05 -10.17
CA LEU A 138 -3.84 -13.83 -9.76
C LEU A 138 -2.40 -14.09 -9.31
N LEU A 139 -2.16 -15.12 -8.49
CA LEU A 139 -0.82 -15.50 -8.05
C LEU A 139 0.09 -15.89 -9.22
N ASP A 140 -0.42 -16.64 -10.19
CA ASP A 140 0.32 -17.02 -11.39
C ASP A 140 0.74 -15.79 -12.20
N THR A 141 -0.17 -14.82 -12.35
CA THR A 141 0.11 -13.54 -13.03
C THR A 141 1.14 -12.70 -12.28
N GLU A 142 1.11 -12.68 -10.94
CA GLU A 142 2.09 -11.99 -10.12
C GLU A 142 3.49 -12.64 -10.21
N GLY A 143 3.54 -13.98 -10.23
CA GLY A 143 4.78 -14.73 -10.40
C GLY A 143 5.44 -14.51 -11.76
N GLN A 144 4.66 -14.34 -12.83
CA GLN A 144 5.16 -14.01 -14.16
C GLN A 144 5.77 -12.61 -14.24
N ARG A 145 5.09 -11.58 -13.69
CA ARG A 145 5.62 -10.21 -13.67
C ARG A 145 6.93 -10.08 -12.91
N GLY A 146 7.06 -10.78 -11.78
CA GLY A 146 8.31 -10.80 -11.00
C GLY A 146 9.49 -11.43 -11.75
N ARG A 147 9.25 -12.23 -12.79
CA ARG A 147 10.29 -12.84 -13.64
C ARG A 147 10.68 -11.97 -14.82
N GLU A 148 9.73 -11.20 -15.37
CA GLU A 148 10.00 -10.28 -16.49
C GLU A 148 10.73 -9.00 -16.04
N GLU A 149 10.60 -8.61 -14.77
CA GLU A 149 11.25 -7.42 -14.20
C GLU A 149 12.71 -7.66 -13.68
N GLY A 150 13.44 -8.67 -14.17
CA GLY A 150 14.86 -8.86 -13.85
C GLY A 150 15.75 -9.21 -15.06
N PRO A 151 17.04 -8.81 -15.11
CA PRO A 151 17.71 -7.63 -14.54
C PRO A 151 17.87 -6.55 -15.64
N SER A 152 17.12 -5.45 -15.55
CA SER A 152 17.41 -4.29 -16.39
C SER A 152 18.56 -3.48 -15.77
N ALA A 153 19.74 -3.56 -16.41
CA ALA A 153 20.83 -2.59 -16.36
C ALA A 153 21.28 -2.09 -14.97
N GLY A 154 21.65 -3.01 -14.08
CA GLY A 154 22.57 -2.70 -12.99
C GLY A 154 23.97 -2.53 -13.57
N MET A 155 24.31 -1.29 -13.95
CA MET A 155 25.64 -0.84 -14.33
C MET A 155 26.71 -1.49 -13.45
N ASP A 156 27.62 -2.21 -14.10
CA ASP A 156 28.83 -2.79 -13.53
C ASP A 156 29.73 -1.68 -12.96
N VAL A 157 29.46 -1.24 -11.74
CA VAL A 157 30.38 -0.41 -10.94
C VAL A 157 31.29 -1.35 -10.14
N ARG A 158 31.99 -2.24 -10.84
CA ARG A 158 33.08 -3.06 -10.31
C ARG A 158 34.27 -3.04 -11.28
N ARG A 159 34.67 -1.84 -11.71
CA ARG A 159 35.94 -1.65 -12.42
C ARG A 159 36.46 -0.22 -12.35
N ALA A 160 36.70 0.30 -11.14
CA ALA A 160 37.55 1.49 -10.94
C ALA A 160 37.83 1.73 -9.45
N ARG A 161 38.54 0.83 -8.77
CA ARG A 161 39.31 1.17 -7.57
C ARG A 161 40.26 0.05 -7.16
N ASP A 162 41.14 -0.32 -8.06
CA ASP A 162 42.47 -0.77 -7.66
C ASP A 162 43.46 0.27 -8.18
N GLU A 163 44.53 0.47 -7.42
CA GLU A 163 45.55 1.51 -7.55
C GLU A 163 45.15 2.87 -6.95
N ARG A 164 45.48 3.06 -5.67
CA ARG A 164 46.60 3.94 -5.27
C ARG A 164 46.69 4.08 -3.74
N HIS A 165 47.83 3.59 -3.24
CA HIS A 165 48.67 4.23 -2.22
C HIS A 165 48.34 4.00 -0.74
N GLY A 166 49.20 3.20 -0.10
CA GLY A 166 50.07 3.70 0.97
C GLY A 166 49.40 3.97 2.31
N ALA A 167 49.55 3.00 3.22
CA ALA A 167 49.36 3.22 4.65
C ALA A 167 50.33 4.29 5.18
N PRO A 168 49.88 5.14 6.12
CA PRO A 168 50.75 5.60 7.17
C PRO A 168 50.21 5.25 8.56
N VAL A 169 51.16 4.81 9.38
CA VAL A 169 51.09 4.61 10.83
C VAL A 169 50.65 5.90 11.53
N MET A 170 49.72 5.79 12.48
CA MET A 170 49.33 6.87 13.39
C MET A 170 49.83 6.58 14.82
N PRO A 171 50.47 7.56 15.51
CA PRO A 171 50.64 7.53 16.96
C PRO A 171 49.50 8.25 17.70
N PRO A 172 49.34 8.04 19.03
CA PRO A 172 48.14 8.46 19.76
C PRO A 172 48.24 9.85 20.42
N GLY A 173 47.08 10.52 20.52
CA GLY A 173 46.77 11.60 21.46
C GLY A 173 46.35 12.93 20.81
N PRO A 174 45.82 13.92 21.56
CA PRO A 174 44.81 13.88 22.63
C PRO A 174 43.53 14.68 22.24
N SER A 175 42.46 14.54 23.02
CA SER A 175 41.18 15.27 22.86
C SER A 175 41.30 16.77 23.12
N PRO A 176 40.56 17.61 22.37
CA PRO A 176 39.80 18.68 23.05
C PRO A 176 38.42 19.00 22.44
N LYS A 177 37.71 19.82 23.21
CA LYS A 177 36.33 20.29 23.15
C LYS A 177 36.00 21.15 21.90
N SER A 178 34.71 21.22 21.60
CA SER A 178 33.96 22.43 21.17
C SER A 178 33.14 22.26 19.88
N SER A 179 31.86 22.59 20.05
CA SER A 179 30.79 22.89 19.12
C SER A 179 31.17 23.70 17.87
N MET A 180 30.52 23.36 16.74
CA MET A 180 30.00 24.28 15.71
C MET A 180 28.95 23.55 14.83
N PRO A 181 27.98 24.26 14.21
CA PRO A 181 26.82 23.68 13.54
C PRO A 181 27.09 23.29 12.08
N LEU A 182 26.39 22.27 11.59
CA LEU A 182 26.46 21.84 10.19
C LEU A 182 25.50 22.65 9.29
N PRO A 183 25.90 22.98 8.05
CA PRO A 183 25.09 23.74 7.11
C PRO A 183 24.06 22.87 6.37
N GLY A 184 23.04 23.55 5.84
CA GLY A 184 21.81 22.99 5.30
C GLY A 184 21.96 22.01 4.15
N PHE A 185 21.32 20.85 4.32
CA PHE A 185 20.91 19.98 3.23
C PHE A 185 19.50 20.41 2.75
N ARG A 186 19.42 21.22 1.69
CA ARG A 186 18.19 21.35 0.91
C ARG A 186 18.11 20.16 -0.06
N ARG A 187 17.30 19.15 0.27
CA ARG A 187 16.75 18.23 -0.73
C ARG A 187 15.60 18.93 -1.43
N THR A 188 15.80 19.34 -2.67
CA THR A 188 14.71 19.61 -3.60
C THR A 188 13.95 18.31 -3.84
N MET A 189 12.76 18.21 -3.24
CA MET A 189 11.78 17.19 -3.62
C MET A 189 11.24 17.53 -5.01
N PRO A 190 10.96 16.55 -5.88
CA PRO A 190 10.19 16.80 -7.09
C PRO A 190 8.80 17.31 -6.67
N SER A 191 8.49 18.54 -7.07
CA SER A 191 7.16 19.12 -6.96
C SER A 191 6.18 18.22 -7.71
N ILE A 192 5.27 17.59 -6.98
CA ILE A 192 4.08 16.97 -7.57
C ILE A 192 3.24 18.15 -8.08
N THR A 193 3.30 18.39 -9.39
CA THR A 193 2.41 19.35 -10.06
C THR A 193 1.04 18.71 -10.13
N SER A 194 0.16 19.09 -9.20
CA SER A 194 -1.26 18.78 -9.30
C SER A 194 -1.88 19.75 -10.29
N GLU A 195 -2.15 19.29 -11.51
CA GLU A 195 -3.01 20.02 -12.44
C GLU A 195 -4.46 19.81 -12.01
N MET A 196 -5.14 20.90 -11.61
CA MET A 196 -6.57 20.90 -11.35
C MET A 196 -7.29 21.45 -12.58
N PHE A 197 -8.18 20.65 -13.14
CA PHE A 197 -9.06 21.05 -14.23
C PHE A 197 -10.42 21.42 -13.62
N PHE A 198 -10.82 22.68 -13.78
CA PHE A 198 -12.17 23.13 -13.45
C PHE A 198 -13.02 22.99 -14.70
N VAL A 199 -14.05 22.15 -14.64
CA VAL A 199 -15.03 22.00 -15.72
C VAL A 199 -16.36 22.55 -15.20
N GLU A 200 -16.64 23.81 -15.54
CA GLU A 200 -17.95 24.42 -15.28
C GLU A 200 -18.92 23.96 -16.37
N HIS A 201 -19.99 23.27 -15.96
CA HIS A 201 -21.08 22.74 -16.81
C HIS A 201 -20.72 21.58 -17.75
N LEU A 202 -20.86 20.37 -17.23
CA LEU A 202 -20.71 19.12 -17.96
C LEU A 202 -21.96 18.78 -18.77
N GLY A 203 -21.90 18.97 -20.09
CA GLY A 203 -22.84 18.37 -21.03
C GLY A 203 -22.54 16.88 -21.24
N MET A 204 -23.51 16.12 -21.77
CA MET A 204 -23.32 14.69 -22.09
C MET A 204 -22.15 14.45 -23.06
N GLU A 205 -21.90 15.38 -24.00
CA GLU A 205 -20.78 15.28 -24.96
C GLU A 205 -19.39 15.50 -24.31
N ASP A 206 -19.33 16.16 -23.15
CA ASP A 206 -18.07 16.44 -22.43
C ASP A 206 -17.59 15.22 -21.62
N THR A 207 -18.47 14.24 -21.38
CA THR A 207 -18.16 13.04 -20.61
C THR A 207 -17.10 12.19 -21.31
N ASP A 208 -17.22 12.00 -22.62
CA ASP A 208 -16.25 11.24 -23.43
C ASP A 208 -14.91 11.95 -23.54
N HIS A 209 -14.91 13.28 -23.52
CA HIS A 209 -13.71 14.09 -23.51
C HIS A 209 -12.98 13.97 -22.16
N LEU A 210 -13.70 14.07 -21.04
CA LEU A 210 -13.17 13.84 -19.70
C LEU A 210 -12.62 12.43 -19.54
N LEU A 211 -13.33 11.40 -19.98
CA LEU A 211 -12.84 10.02 -19.92
C LEU A 211 -11.55 9.83 -20.74
N ARG A 212 -11.39 10.54 -21.87
CA ARG A 212 -10.14 10.55 -22.64
C ARG A 212 -9.00 11.20 -21.87
N LEU A 213 -9.21 12.39 -21.31
CA LEU A 213 -8.20 13.11 -20.52
C LEU A 213 -7.75 12.31 -19.30
N VAL A 214 -8.70 11.63 -18.65
CA VAL A 214 -8.45 10.79 -17.49
C VAL A 214 -7.59 9.59 -17.85
N ARG A 215 -7.93 8.88 -18.94
CA ARG A 215 -7.11 7.76 -19.43
C ARG A 215 -5.71 8.21 -19.83
N GLU A 216 -5.58 9.40 -20.40
CA GLU A 216 -4.28 9.95 -20.76
C GLU A 216 -3.45 10.33 -19.54
N HIS A 217 -4.06 10.97 -18.53
CA HIS A 217 -3.40 11.30 -17.28
C HIS A 217 -3.03 10.05 -16.48
N GLU A 218 -3.89 9.03 -16.43
CA GLU A 218 -3.60 7.73 -15.82
C GLU A 218 -2.42 7.05 -16.51
N ARG A 219 -2.35 7.11 -17.86
CA ARG A 219 -1.22 6.58 -18.63
C ARG A 219 0.09 7.30 -18.31
N ARG A 220 0.05 8.63 -18.10
CA ARG A 220 1.25 9.45 -17.83
C ARG A 220 1.72 9.38 -16.37
N HIS A 221 0.79 9.29 -15.42
CA HIS A 221 1.09 9.49 -13.99
C HIS A 221 0.69 8.32 -13.10
N GLY A 222 0.07 7.28 -13.65
CA GLY A 222 -0.29 6.04 -12.94
C GLY A 222 -1.45 6.18 -11.94
N LEU A 223 -2.08 7.35 -11.85
CA LEU A 223 -3.27 7.59 -11.02
C LEU A 223 -4.00 8.88 -11.46
N VAL A 224 -5.32 8.90 -11.33
CA VAL A 224 -6.15 10.11 -11.43
C VAL A 224 -7.04 10.18 -10.19
N ILE A 225 -7.08 11.34 -9.53
CA ILE A 225 -7.96 11.61 -8.39
C ILE A 225 -8.97 12.65 -8.83
N PHE A 226 -10.25 12.30 -8.80
CA PHE A 226 -11.33 13.26 -9.00
C PHE A 226 -11.80 13.80 -7.66
N MET A 227 -12.02 15.10 -7.60
CA MET A 227 -12.92 15.72 -6.64
C MET A 227 -14.15 16.17 -7.44
N LEU A 228 -15.30 15.56 -7.15
CA LEU A 228 -16.61 16.01 -7.61
C LEU A 228 -17.16 17.00 -6.59
#